data_AF-A0A2N5LKG3-F1
#
_entry.id   AF-A0A2N5LKG3-F1
#
_cell.length_a   1.000
_cell.length_b   1.000
_cell.length_c   1.000
_cell.angle_alpha   90.00
_cell.angle_beta   90.00
_cell.angle_gamma   90.00
#
_symmetry.space_group_name_H-M   'P 1'
#
loop_
_entity.id
_entity.type
_entity.pdbx_description
1 polymer ?
#
loop_
_entity_poly.entity_id
_entity_poly.type
_entity_poly.pdbx_seq_one_letter_code
_entity_poly.pdbx_strand_id
1 'polypeptide(L)'
;MSQKELKSLENRFNHMMENDPSTEFYSHYQQLKPHLDELERDMARRNSLVKEKDYEWMKWIVAIAAGVFSVIVTQISKMSLLSIEQLVLLKIAISANALGIVLGAIYLYTDVKHEKDLVRKLQIQRYSLLLENKKRYENVIISDKLWFSGLCKPLSLTCFLIFISIWVGFVWQINISIPVP
;
A
#
# COMPACT_ATOMS: atom_id res chain seq x y z
N MET A 1 -10.76 9.50 12.96
CA MET A 1 -12.20 9.79 13.03
C MET A 1 -13.00 8.53 12.66
N SER A 2 -14.15 8.23 13.29
CA SER A 2 -14.81 6.89 13.20
C SER A 2 -15.85 6.79 12.07
N GLN A 3 -16.12 5.58 11.54
CA GLN A 3 -17.18 5.33 10.55
C GLN A 3 -18.56 5.84 10.95
N LYS A 4 -18.85 5.88 12.26
CA LYS A 4 -20.14 6.35 12.79
C LYS A 4 -20.39 7.81 12.43
N GLU A 5 -19.32 8.60 12.32
CA GLU A 5 -19.42 10.02 12.05
C GLU A 5 -19.69 10.34 10.59
N LEU A 6 -19.00 9.68 9.66
CA LEU A 6 -19.32 9.76 8.23
C LEU A 6 -20.79 9.37 8.00
N LYS A 7 -21.24 8.27 8.63
CA LYS A 7 -22.63 7.80 8.51
C LYS A 7 -23.64 8.80 9.09
N SER A 8 -23.29 9.47 10.18
CA SER A 8 -24.12 10.53 10.78
C SER A 8 -24.24 11.74 9.85
N LEU A 9 -23.13 12.20 9.28
CA LEU A 9 -23.12 13.31 8.32
C LEU A 9 -23.87 12.96 7.03
N GLU A 10 -23.69 11.76 6.51
CA GLU A 10 -24.41 11.24 5.35
C GLU A 10 -25.92 11.20 5.59
N ASN A 11 -26.35 10.65 6.74
CA ASN A 11 -27.77 10.63 7.10
C ASN A 11 -28.36 12.04 7.23
N ARG A 12 -27.62 12.98 7.82
CA ARG A 12 -28.04 14.39 7.94
C ARG A 12 -28.13 15.07 6.58
N PHE A 13 -27.17 14.82 5.69
CA PHE A 13 -27.17 15.32 4.33
C PHE A 13 -28.36 14.81 3.53
N ASN A 14 -28.59 13.49 3.54
CA ASN A 14 -29.72 12.88 2.83
C ASN A 14 -31.05 13.38 3.38
N HIS A 15 -31.21 13.45 4.71
CA HIS A 15 -32.42 14.00 5.32
C HIS A 15 -32.67 15.46 4.92
N MET A 16 -31.63 16.29 4.86
CA MET A 16 -31.75 17.69 4.45
C MET A 16 -32.14 17.83 2.97
N MET A 17 -31.58 16.97 2.11
CA MET A 17 -31.93 16.90 0.68
C MET A 17 -33.37 16.40 0.44
N GLU A 18 -33.85 15.45 1.24
CA GLU A 18 -35.18 14.84 1.10
C GLU A 18 -36.30 15.71 1.69
N ASN A 19 -36.04 16.40 2.82
CA ASN A 19 -37.10 17.03 3.61
C ASN A 19 -37.11 18.56 3.58
N ASP A 20 -36.01 19.24 3.23
CA ASP A 20 -35.99 20.73 3.20
C ASP A 20 -34.89 21.29 2.28
N PRO A 21 -35.06 21.22 0.94
CA PRO A 21 -34.16 21.84 0.00
C PRO A 21 -34.49 23.34 -0.04
N SER A 22 -34.18 24.07 1.03
CA SER A 22 -34.31 25.53 0.99
C SER A 22 -33.52 26.07 -0.21
N THR A 23 -34.10 27.03 -0.94
CA THR A 23 -33.45 27.66 -2.10
C THR A 23 -32.06 28.18 -1.76
N GLU A 24 -31.86 28.59 -0.51
CA GLU A 24 -30.59 29.05 0.04
C GLU A 24 -29.56 27.90 0.13
N PHE A 25 -29.93 26.74 0.67
CA PHE A 25 -29.06 25.55 0.69
C PHE A 25 -28.70 25.08 -0.72
N TYR A 26 -29.66 25.06 -1.65
CA TYR A 26 -29.40 24.69 -3.05
C TYR A 26 -28.44 25.66 -3.75
N SER A 27 -28.62 26.97 -3.52
CA SER A 27 -27.73 28.00 -4.07
C SER A 27 -26.31 27.89 -3.49
N HIS A 28 -26.20 27.65 -2.18
CA HIS A 28 -24.93 27.45 -1.50
C HIS A 28 -24.21 26.19 -1.99
N TYR A 29 -24.96 25.09 -2.14
CA TYR A 29 -24.45 23.85 -2.74
C TYR A 29 -23.92 24.08 -4.16
N GLN A 30 -24.68 24.77 -5.02
CA GLN A 30 -24.26 25.06 -6.39
C GLN A 30 -23.00 25.94 -6.43
N GLN A 31 -22.84 26.88 -5.50
CA GLN A 31 -21.65 27.73 -5.41
C GLN A 31 -20.42 26.97 -4.90
N LEU A 32 -20.57 26.09 -3.89
CA LEU A 32 -19.46 25.36 -3.29
C LEU A 32 -19.00 24.15 -4.12
N LYS A 33 -19.93 23.53 -4.86
CA LYS A 33 -19.67 22.31 -5.65
C LYS A 33 -18.45 22.41 -6.56
N PRO A 34 -18.25 23.44 -7.41
CA PRO A 34 -17.09 23.50 -8.29
C PRO A 34 -15.76 23.55 -7.53
N HIS A 35 -15.71 24.26 -6.39
CA HIS A 35 -14.50 24.32 -5.57
C HIS A 35 -14.19 22.99 -4.88
N LEU A 36 -15.23 22.29 -4.41
CA LEU A 36 -15.11 20.94 -3.84
C LEU A 36 -14.65 19.92 -4.89
N ASP A 37 -15.21 19.99 -6.10
CA ASP A 37 -14.85 19.10 -7.22
C ASP A 37 -13.42 19.36 -7.72
N GLU A 38 -12.92 20.59 -7.64
CA GLU A 38 -11.54 20.94 -7.95
C GLU A 38 -10.57 20.44 -6.86
N LEU A 39 -10.95 20.57 -5.59
CA LEU A 39 -10.19 20.03 -4.45
C LEU A 39 -10.06 18.49 -4.54
N GLU A 40 -11.15 17.80 -4.87
CA GLU A 40 -11.15 16.35 -5.12
C GLU A 40 -10.24 15.97 -6.30
N ARG A 41 -10.32 16.71 -7.41
CA ARG A 41 -9.48 16.47 -8.61
C ARG A 41 -7.98 16.68 -8.35
N ASP A 42 -7.62 17.74 -7.66
CA ASP A 42 -6.22 18.02 -7.33
C ASP A 42 -5.64 16.97 -6.37
N MET A 43 -6.43 16.47 -5.42
CA MET A 43 -6.02 15.37 -4.56
C MET A 43 -5.91 14.04 -5.31
N ALA A 44 -6.85 13.72 -6.20
CA ALA A 44 -6.76 12.54 -7.06
C ALA A 44 -5.51 12.61 -7.95
N ARG A 45 -5.19 13.78 -8.50
CA ARG A 45 -3.99 14.02 -9.31
C ARG A 45 -2.69 13.86 -8.50
N ARG A 46 -2.62 14.42 -7.29
CA ARG A 46 -1.43 14.28 -6.42
C ARG A 46 -1.22 12.86 -5.93
N ASN A 47 -2.30 12.11 -5.69
CA ASN A 47 -2.20 10.70 -5.33
C ASN A 47 -1.79 9.82 -6.51
N SER A 48 -2.35 10.03 -7.71
CA SER A 48 -2.06 9.18 -8.88
C SER A 48 -0.61 9.33 -9.36
N LEU A 49 -0.11 10.56 -9.53
CA LEU A 49 1.18 10.81 -10.20
C LEU A 49 2.41 10.23 -9.47
N VAL A 50 2.39 10.13 -8.14
CA VAL A 50 3.54 9.67 -7.35
C VAL A 50 3.40 8.19 -6.96
N LYS A 51 2.17 7.65 -6.93
CA LYS A 51 1.92 6.30 -6.41
C LYS A 51 1.73 5.24 -7.48
N GLU A 52 1.32 5.56 -8.70
CA GLU A 52 0.97 4.46 -9.62
C GLU A 52 2.22 3.67 -10.06
N LYS A 53 3.27 4.37 -10.49
CA LYS A 53 4.53 3.71 -10.91
C LYS A 53 5.27 3.07 -9.75
N ASP A 54 5.33 3.76 -8.61
CA ASP A 54 6.18 3.36 -7.49
C ASP A 54 5.64 2.12 -6.73
N TYR A 55 4.36 1.80 -6.92
CA TYR A 55 3.70 0.67 -6.29
C TYR A 55 3.56 -0.50 -7.25
N GLU A 56 3.33 -0.22 -8.54
CA GLU A 56 3.35 -1.24 -9.59
C GLU A 56 4.66 -2.03 -9.57
N TRP A 57 5.83 -1.36 -9.54
CA TRP A 57 7.10 -2.10 -9.48
C TRP A 57 7.24 -2.91 -8.18
N MET A 58 6.72 -2.41 -7.05
CA MET A 58 6.80 -3.14 -5.78
C MET A 58 5.92 -4.40 -5.79
N LYS A 59 4.72 -4.34 -6.41
CA LYS A 59 3.89 -5.53 -6.65
C LYS A 59 4.64 -6.56 -7.48
N TRP A 60 5.30 -6.13 -8.56
CA TRP A 60 6.09 -7.01 -9.40
C TRP A 60 7.26 -7.65 -8.64
N ILE A 61 7.99 -6.89 -7.82
CA ILE A 61 9.07 -7.44 -7.00
C ILE A 61 8.54 -8.48 -6.01
N VAL A 62 7.43 -8.20 -5.32
CA VAL A 62 6.83 -9.15 -4.38
C VAL A 62 6.34 -10.42 -5.12
N ALA A 63 5.72 -10.27 -6.29
CA ALA A 63 5.25 -11.39 -7.09
C ALA A 63 6.42 -12.26 -7.61
N ILE A 64 7.49 -11.64 -8.11
CA ILE A 64 8.71 -12.33 -8.55
C ILE A 64 9.34 -13.05 -7.35
N ALA A 65 9.50 -12.37 -6.22
CA ALA A 65 10.07 -12.94 -5.00
C ALA A 65 9.29 -14.19 -4.52
N ALA A 66 7.96 -14.15 -4.56
CA ALA A 66 7.10 -15.28 -4.21
C ALA A 66 7.18 -16.42 -5.24
N GLY A 67 7.23 -16.10 -6.53
CA GLY A 67 7.41 -17.09 -7.60
C GLY A 67 8.75 -17.82 -7.48
N VAL A 68 9.85 -17.07 -7.28
CA VAL A 68 11.18 -17.64 -7.07
C VAL A 68 11.21 -18.53 -5.82
N PHE A 69 10.55 -18.13 -4.73
CA PHE A 69 10.43 -18.96 -3.52
C PHE A 69 9.84 -20.34 -3.82
N SER A 70 8.77 -20.40 -4.63
CA SER A 70 8.13 -21.67 -5.02
C SER A 70 9.07 -22.57 -5.83
N VAL A 71 9.81 -21.99 -6.78
CA VAL A 71 10.79 -22.74 -7.59
C VAL A 71 11.92 -23.30 -6.73
N ILE A 72 12.44 -22.50 -5.81
CA ILE A 72 13.51 -22.89 -4.87
C ILE A 72 13.10 -24.10 -4.05
N VAL A 73 11.94 -24.03 -3.37
CA VAL A 73 11.43 -25.13 -2.53
C VAL A 73 11.25 -26.42 -3.35
N THR A 74 10.81 -26.30 -4.60
CA THR A 74 10.58 -27.45 -5.50
C THR A 74 11.89 -28.08 -6.01
N GLN A 75 12.94 -27.28 -6.21
CA GLN A 75 14.26 -27.77 -6.66
C GLN A 75 15.03 -28.41 -5.51
N ILE A 76 15.02 -27.81 -4.32
CA ILE A 76 15.76 -28.31 -3.15
C ILE A 76 15.15 -29.59 -2.59
N SER A 77 13.83 -29.75 -2.63
CA SER A 77 13.17 -30.99 -2.21
C SER A 77 13.62 -32.23 -3.01
N LYS A 78 14.27 -32.03 -4.16
CA LYS A 78 14.85 -33.10 -4.99
C LYS A 78 16.35 -33.33 -4.75
N MET A 79 17.03 -32.46 -3.99
CA MET A 79 18.46 -32.58 -3.70
C MET A 79 18.66 -33.39 -2.40
N SER A 80 19.24 -34.58 -2.52
CA SER A 80 19.41 -35.51 -1.39
C SER A 80 20.68 -35.29 -0.55
N LEU A 81 21.67 -34.52 -1.04
CA LEU A 81 22.92 -34.25 -0.33
C LEU A 81 23.35 -32.78 -0.50
N LEU A 82 22.89 -31.91 0.40
CA LEU A 82 23.45 -30.57 0.59
C LEU A 82 24.38 -30.58 1.80
N SER A 83 25.51 -29.89 1.72
CA SER A 83 26.40 -29.70 2.87
C SER A 83 25.73 -28.84 3.95
N ILE A 84 26.21 -28.92 5.19
CA ILE A 84 25.70 -28.12 6.31
C ILE A 84 25.80 -26.62 5.99
N GLU A 85 26.88 -26.17 5.38
CA GLU A 85 27.10 -24.77 4.98
C GLU A 85 26.07 -24.32 3.92
N GLN A 86 25.82 -25.16 2.93
CA GLN A 86 24.80 -24.92 1.90
C GLN A 86 23.39 -24.84 2.50
N LEU A 87 23.08 -25.70 3.49
CA LEU A 87 21.81 -25.67 4.22
C LEU A 87 21.64 -24.37 5.03
N VAL A 88 22.71 -23.88 5.67
CA VAL A 88 22.68 -22.62 6.43
C VAL A 88 22.45 -21.43 5.49
N LEU A 89 23.22 -21.34 4.40
CA LEU A 89 23.06 -20.28 3.39
C LEU A 89 21.65 -20.27 2.81
N LEU A 90 21.10 -21.46 2.52
CA LEU A 90 19.76 -21.59 2.01
C LEU A 90 18.70 -21.11 3.00
N LYS A 91 18.81 -21.47 4.29
CA LYS A 91 17.88 -20.99 5.32
C LYS A 91 17.90 -19.47 5.43
N ILE A 92 19.08 -18.85 5.38
CA ILE A 92 19.23 -17.39 5.42
C ILE A 92 18.57 -16.76 4.18
N ALA A 93 18.81 -17.30 2.99
CA ALA A 93 18.22 -16.80 1.74
C ALA A 93 16.68 -16.87 1.77
N ILE A 94 16.12 -18.03 2.14
CA ILE A 94 14.67 -18.24 2.24
C ILE A 94 14.06 -17.28 3.27
N SER A 95 14.71 -17.12 4.43
CA SER A 95 14.22 -16.25 5.51
C SER A 95 14.27 -14.77 5.10
N ALA A 96 15.35 -14.34 4.45
CA ALA A 96 15.48 -12.97 3.92
C ALA A 96 14.42 -12.69 2.85
N ASN A 97 14.18 -13.63 1.94
CA ASN A 97 13.15 -13.49 0.90
C ASN A 97 11.74 -13.39 1.51
N ALA A 98 11.41 -14.28 2.46
CA ALA A 98 10.13 -14.26 3.16
C ALA A 98 9.90 -12.94 3.92
N LEU A 99 10.93 -12.45 4.61
CA LEU A 99 10.88 -11.16 5.31
C LEU A 99 10.68 -10.00 4.32
N GLY A 100 11.39 -10.03 3.19
CA GLY A 100 11.23 -9.06 2.10
C GLY A 100 9.79 -9.02 1.55
N ILE A 101 9.19 -10.19 1.30
CA ILE A 101 7.80 -10.32 0.85
C ILE A 101 6.84 -9.73 1.88
N VAL A 102 6.98 -10.07 3.16
CA VAL A 102 6.10 -9.58 4.24
C VAL A 102 6.19 -8.06 4.37
N LEU A 103 7.40 -7.50 4.37
CA LEU A 103 7.61 -6.05 4.44
C LEU A 103 7.07 -5.34 3.19
N GLY A 104 7.23 -5.93 2.00
CA GLY A 104 6.65 -5.42 0.77
C GLY A 104 5.14 -5.42 0.79
N ALA A 105 4.52 -6.50 1.28
CA ALA A 105 3.08 -6.60 1.46
C ALA A 105 2.54 -5.58 2.47
N ILE A 106 3.26 -5.36 3.59
CA ILE A 106 2.91 -4.31 4.58
C ILE A 106 2.94 -2.94 3.92
N TYR A 107 3.98 -2.62 3.15
CA TYR A 107 4.09 -1.35 2.43
C TYR A 107 2.91 -1.15 1.46
N LEU A 108 2.59 -2.16 0.66
CA LEU A 108 1.44 -2.14 -0.26
C LEU A 108 0.10 -1.99 0.50
N TYR A 109 -0.08 -2.67 1.64
CA TYR A 109 -1.30 -2.58 2.45
C TYR A 109 -1.50 -1.20 3.09
N THR A 110 -0.41 -0.59 3.56
CA THR A 110 -0.50 0.76 4.17
C THR A 110 -1.01 1.81 3.21
N ASP A 111 -0.80 1.64 1.91
CA ASP A 111 -1.29 2.57 0.91
C ASP A 111 -2.78 2.40 0.60
N VAL A 112 -3.26 1.15 0.45
CA VAL A 112 -4.70 0.88 0.34
C VAL A 112 -5.47 1.45 1.53
N LYS A 113 -4.89 1.34 2.73
CA LYS A 113 -5.48 1.95 3.93
C LYS A 113 -5.47 3.48 3.87
N HIS A 114 -4.37 4.08 3.40
CA HIS A 114 -4.24 5.53 3.30
C HIS A 114 -5.18 6.13 2.25
N GLU A 115 -5.36 5.47 1.11
CA GLU A 115 -6.32 5.88 0.08
C GLU A 115 -7.77 5.85 0.61
N LYS A 116 -8.17 4.74 1.26
CA LYS A 116 -9.49 4.63 1.89
C LYS A 116 -9.73 5.69 2.96
N ASP A 117 -8.70 6.02 3.75
CA ASP A 117 -8.80 7.04 4.79
C ASP A 117 -8.87 8.45 4.20
N LEU A 118 -8.17 8.72 3.09
CA LEU A 118 -8.25 9.99 2.38
C LEU A 118 -9.64 10.22 1.78
N VAL A 119 -10.20 9.22 1.08
CA VAL A 119 -11.56 9.29 0.53
C VAL A 119 -12.57 9.58 1.64
N ARG A 120 -12.42 8.91 2.79
CA ARG A 120 -13.28 9.17 3.95
C ARG A 120 -13.12 10.60 4.49
N LYS A 121 -11.89 11.09 4.67
CA LYS A 121 -11.62 12.45 5.17
C LYS A 121 -12.19 13.51 4.21
N LEU A 122 -12.12 13.26 2.90
CA LEU A 122 -12.72 14.09 1.87
C LEU A 122 -14.24 14.15 1.97
N GLN A 123 -14.90 13.00 2.07
CA GLN A 123 -16.35 12.94 2.22
C GLN A 123 -16.84 13.65 3.48
N ILE A 124 -16.13 13.49 4.60
CA ILE A 124 -16.44 14.19 5.85
C ILE A 124 -16.28 15.71 5.66
N GLN A 125 -15.18 16.16 5.04
CA GLN A 125 -14.96 17.58 4.77
C GLN A 125 -16.06 18.17 3.87
N ARG A 126 -16.47 17.44 2.84
CA ARG A 126 -17.55 17.81 1.94
C ARG A 126 -18.88 17.98 2.69
N TYR A 127 -19.29 16.97 3.46
CA TYR A 127 -20.55 17.06 4.20
C TYR A 127 -20.52 18.12 5.29
N SER A 128 -19.41 18.29 6.00
CA SER A 128 -19.29 19.36 7.02
C SER A 128 -19.30 20.77 6.40
N LEU A 129 -18.69 20.96 5.23
CA LEU A 129 -18.78 22.24 4.52
C LEU A 129 -20.22 22.52 4.05
N LEU A 130 -20.89 21.52 3.47
CA LEU A 130 -22.25 21.70 2.96
C LEU A 130 -23.29 21.88 4.07
N LEU A 131 -23.19 21.12 5.16
CA LEU A 131 -24.18 21.13 6.25
C LEU A 131 -23.92 22.20 7.31
N GLU A 132 -22.66 22.52 7.57
CA GLU A 132 -22.26 23.32 8.74
C GLU A 132 -21.44 24.56 8.35
N ASN A 133 -21.14 24.75 7.06
CA ASN A 133 -20.29 25.81 6.51
C ASN A 133 -18.94 25.93 7.24
N LYS A 134 -18.42 24.80 7.73
CA LYS A 134 -17.19 24.74 8.51
C LYS A 134 -16.25 23.69 7.95
N LYS A 135 -14.98 24.08 7.77
CA LYS A 135 -13.91 23.15 7.46
C LYS A 135 -13.63 22.29 8.69
N ARG A 136 -13.81 20.98 8.55
CA ARG A 136 -13.56 20.03 9.64
C ARG A 136 -12.08 19.68 9.79
N TYR A 137 -11.35 19.65 8.68
CA TYR A 137 -9.92 19.46 8.67
C TYR A 137 -9.25 20.68 8.05
N GLU A 138 -8.24 21.22 8.74
CA GLU A 138 -7.36 22.25 8.15
C GLU A 138 -6.57 21.68 6.98
N ASN A 139 -6.12 20.42 7.12
CA ASN A 139 -5.46 19.65 6.09
C ASN A 139 -6.13 18.27 5.96
N VAL A 140 -6.71 17.98 4.80
CA VAL A 140 -7.26 16.63 4.49
C VAL A 140 -6.14 15.58 4.42
N ILE A 141 -4.91 16.04 4.20
CA ILE A 141 -3.70 15.23 4.03
C ILE A 141 -3.00 14.99 5.38
N ILE A 142 -3.73 14.66 6.45
CA ILE A 142 -3.05 14.09 7.63
C ILE A 142 -2.91 12.59 7.36
N SER A 143 -1.77 12.29 6.76
CA SER A 143 -1.25 10.96 6.53
C SER A 143 -0.97 10.30 7.88
N ASP A 144 -1.95 9.55 8.39
CA ASP A 144 -1.75 8.52 9.42
C ASP A 144 -0.93 7.35 8.80
N LYS A 145 0.26 7.67 8.28
CA LYS A 145 1.26 6.68 7.91
C LYS A 145 1.63 5.98 9.19
N LEU A 146 1.51 4.65 9.22
CA LEU A 146 2.22 3.87 10.23
C LEU A 146 3.67 4.35 10.20
N TRP A 147 4.20 4.77 11.36
CA TRP A 147 5.52 5.38 11.46
C TRP A 147 6.64 4.53 10.82
N PHE A 148 6.45 3.21 10.77
CA PHE A 148 7.37 2.25 10.16
C PHE A 148 7.14 1.99 8.64
N SER A 149 6.02 2.45 8.06
CA SER A 149 5.71 2.20 6.63
C SER A 149 6.76 2.78 5.68
N GLY A 150 7.37 3.91 6.05
CA GLY A 150 8.48 4.51 5.30
C GLY A 150 9.74 3.66 5.28
N LEU A 151 9.92 2.77 6.28
CA LEU A 151 11.05 1.85 6.38
C LEU A 151 10.77 0.50 5.71
N CYS A 152 9.50 0.11 5.54
CA CYS A 152 9.15 -1.18 4.94
C CYS A 152 9.64 -1.33 3.49
N LYS A 153 9.56 -0.27 2.67
CA LYS A 153 10.08 -0.27 1.29
C LYS A 153 11.60 -0.50 1.23
N PRO A 154 12.46 0.32 1.85
CA PRO A 154 13.91 0.12 1.79
C PRO A 154 14.36 -1.20 2.45
N LEU A 155 13.69 -1.64 3.53
CA LEU A 155 14.00 -2.92 4.15
C LEU A 155 13.62 -4.10 3.25
N SER A 156 12.45 -4.05 2.61
CA SER A 156 12.03 -5.09 1.65
C SER A 156 12.99 -5.20 0.46
N LEU A 157 13.42 -4.07 -0.10
CA LEU A 157 14.44 -4.02 -1.15
C LEU A 157 15.78 -4.60 -0.69
N THR A 158 16.24 -4.21 0.50
CA THR A 158 17.49 -4.76 1.08
C THR A 158 17.39 -6.27 1.26
N CYS A 159 16.28 -6.78 1.79
CA CYS A 159 16.03 -8.21 1.93
C CYS A 159 16.07 -8.93 0.58
N PHE A 160 15.48 -8.34 -0.47
CA PHE A 160 15.49 -8.89 -1.82
C PHE A 160 16.90 -8.94 -2.43
N LEU A 161 17.70 -7.89 -2.25
CA LEU A 161 19.10 -7.84 -2.70
C LEU A 161 19.99 -8.85 -1.96
N ILE A 162 19.81 -8.99 -0.65
CA ILE A 162 20.51 -10.00 0.15
C ILE A 162 20.15 -11.40 -0.35
N PHE A 163 18.86 -11.67 -0.56
CA PHE A 163 18.38 -12.94 -1.08
C PHE A 163 19.00 -13.27 -2.44
N ILE A 164 18.95 -12.34 -3.42
CA ILE A 164 19.55 -12.55 -4.74
C ILE A 164 21.04 -12.84 -4.63
N SER A 165 21.76 -12.07 -3.81
CA SER A 165 23.22 -12.22 -3.65
C SER A 165 23.58 -13.60 -3.10
N ILE A 166 22.89 -14.04 -2.05
CA ILE A 166 23.10 -15.37 -1.46
C ILE A 166 22.68 -16.47 -2.43
N TRP A 167 21.57 -16.29 -3.15
CA TRP A 167 21.06 -17.27 -4.10
C TRP A 167 22.02 -17.48 -5.28
N VAL A 168 22.55 -16.40 -5.85
CA VAL A 168 23.56 -16.47 -6.92
C VAL A 168 24.82 -17.20 -6.41
N GLY A 169 25.28 -16.88 -5.20
CA GLY A 169 26.40 -17.57 -4.57
C GLY A 169 26.14 -19.07 -4.36
N PHE A 170 24.94 -19.43 -3.91
CA PHE A 170 24.52 -20.82 -3.71
C PHE A 170 24.49 -21.61 -5.02
N VAL A 171 23.89 -21.07 -6.09
CA VAL A 171 23.86 -21.70 -7.42
C VAL A 171 25.28 -21.86 -7.98
N TRP A 172 26.12 -20.84 -7.82
CA TRP A 172 27.52 -20.89 -8.24
C TRP A 172 28.30 -22.00 -7.52
N GLN A 173 28.14 -22.12 -6.20
CA GLN A 173 28.75 -23.20 -5.42
C GLN A 173 28.28 -24.58 -5.85
N ILE A 174 26.99 -24.76 -6.13
CA ILE A 174 26.44 -26.05 -6.61
C ILE A 174 27.06 -26.43 -7.96
N ASN A 175 27.13 -25.50 -8.90
CA ASN A 175 27.69 -25.75 -10.24
C ASN A 175 29.19 -26.10 -10.22
N ILE A 176 29.95 -25.58 -9.25
CA ILE A 176 31.37 -25.95 -9.09
C ILE A 176 31.53 -27.30 -8.39
N SER A 177 30.62 -27.66 -7.48
CA SER A 177 30.74 -28.86 -6.64
C SER A 177 30.26 -30.15 -7.32
N ILE A 178 29.45 -30.03 -8.38
CA ILE A 178 28.95 -31.18 -9.16
C ILE A 178 29.68 -31.16 -10.51
N PRO A 179 30.68 -32.04 -10.74
CA PRO A 179 31.27 -32.15 -12.07
C PRO A 179 30.18 -32.63 -13.03
N VAL A 180 29.98 -31.89 -14.11
CA VAL A 180 29.16 -32.32 -15.24
C VAL A 180 29.79 -33.61 -15.79
N PRO A 181 29.01 -34.69 -16.01
CA PRO A 181 29.53 -35.93 -16.58
C PRO A 181 30.08 -35.74 -18.00
#